data_AF-A0A5E8VI43-F1
#
_entry.id   AF-A0A5E8VI43-F1
#
_cell.length_a   1.000
_cell.length_b   1.000
_cell.length_c   1.000
_cell.angle_alpha   90.00
_cell.angle_beta   90.00
_cell.angle_gamma   90.00
#
_symmetry.space_group_name_H-M   'P 1'
#
loop_
_entity.id
_entity.type
_entity.pdbx_description
1 polymer ?
#
loop_
_entity_poly.entity_id
_entity_poly.type
_entity_poly.pdbx_seq_one_letter_code
_entity_poly.pdbx_strand_id
1 'polypeptide(L)'
;MTTIRHGAQAPARWQLFACGLALFASCLLAASAGAFVSNLPPLFSAALTPDPAAKLPAPTRYLYRGTHTTVMPGIESPLRTRLETTVPAELGDVLAFYRTELGKLGWQEKPDGAVIAAGHVRLAFASPLGPAALELARKDSSTSIHLVQKNAEAASRANIMPEPGQAKLVFSNISGKDAVLTIDAKTVKRAAGTHAVSLDLAPGRYSYELSVPDRSATTKTLEIVAGDAWELTVGPDGDAWPPLQLY
;
A
#
# COMPACT_ATOMS: atom_id res chain seq x y z
N MET A 1 -50.63 68.61 51.32
CA MET A 1 -49.28 68.11 51.66
C MET A 1 -49.18 66.65 51.23
N THR A 2 -48.49 66.37 50.11
CA THR A 2 -47.43 65.35 49.95
C THR A 2 -47.01 65.30 48.49
N THR A 3 -45.71 65.15 48.31
CA THR A 3 -44.86 65.41 47.13
C THR A 3 -44.81 64.24 46.15
N ILE A 4 -44.87 64.52 44.84
CA ILE A 4 -44.47 63.59 43.78
C ILE A 4 -42.97 63.81 43.47
N ARG A 5 -42.20 62.73 43.54
CA ARG A 5 -40.75 62.67 43.24
C ARG A 5 -40.50 62.83 41.75
N HIS A 6 -39.60 63.73 41.38
CA HIS A 6 -39.06 63.86 40.02
C HIS A 6 -38.15 62.66 39.68
N GLY A 7 -38.44 62.00 38.54
CA GLY A 7 -37.55 61.04 37.91
C GLY A 7 -36.39 61.75 37.21
N ALA A 8 -35.17 61.31 37.49
CA ALA A 8 -33.96 61.81 36.85
C ALA A 8 -33.82 61.21 35.44
N GLN A 9 -33.89 62.05 34.41
CA GLN A 9 -33.44 61.70 33.06
C GLN A 9 -31.91 61.64 33.05
N ALA A 10 -31.36 60.46 32.76
CA ALA A 10 -29.93 60.26 32.57
C ALA A 10 -29.48 60.89 31.23
N PRO A 11 -28.33 61.58 31.19
CA PRO A 11 -27.87 62.27 29.99
C PRO A 11 -27.42 61.28 28.91
N ALA A 12 -27.82 61.54 27.66
CA ALA A 12 -27.60 60.73 26.46
C ALA A 12 -26.12 60.35 26.17
N ARG A 13 -25.17 60.98 26.85
CA ARG A 13 -23.73 60.69 26.73
C ARG A 13 -23.32 59.36 27.36
N TRP A 14 -24.16 58.77 28.22
CA TRP A 14 -23.88 57.47 28.84
C TRP A 14 -24.42 56.26 28.05
N GLN A 15 -25.40 56.48 27.17
CA GLN A 15 -25.97 55.41 26.33
C GLN A 15 -24.98 54.95 25.24
N LEU A 16 -24.15 55.86 24.70
CA LEU A 16 -23.14 55.52 23.70
C LEU A 16 -21.97 54.70 24.26
N PHE A 17 -21.60 54.93 25.53
CA PHE A 17 -20.58 54.12 26.22
C PHE A 17 -21.09 52.70 26.52
N ALA A 18 -22.36 52.55 26.88
CA ALA A 18 -22.97 51.25 27.13
C ALA A 18 -23.09 50.41 25.83
N CYS A 19 -23.42 51.02 24.69
CA CYS A 19 -23.46 50.33 23.40
C CYS A 19 -22.06 49.92 22.89
N GLY A 20 -21.03 50.74 23.13
CA GLY A 20 -19.64 50.41 22.78
C GLY A 20 -19.08 49.24 23.60
N LEU A 21 -19.41 49.16 24.91
CA LEU A 21 -18.97 48.06 25.77
C LEU A 21 -19.67 46.73 25.43
N ALA A 22 -20.94 46.77 25.02
CA ALA A 22 -21.69 45.58 24.61
C ALA A 22 -21.15 44.95 23.31
N LEU A 23 -20.68 45.78 22.36
CA LEU A 23 -20.06 45.32 21.10
C LEU A 23 -18.65 44.73 21.32
N PHE A 24 -17.85 45.28 22.24
CA PHE A 24 -16.55 44.69 22.58
C PHE A 24 -16.66 43.38 23.39
N ALA A 25 -17.67 43.25 24.25
CA ALA A 25 -17.92 41.99 24.98
C ALA A 25 -18.41 40.85 24.06
N SER A 26 -19.15 41.18 22.99
CA SER A 26 -19.60 40.19 22.01
C SER A 26 -18.49 39.73 21.04
N CYS A 27 -17.51 40.59 20.74
CA CYS A 27 -16.32 40.19 19.98
C CYS A 27 -15.36 39.27 20.77
N LEU A 28 -15.28 39.40 22.09
CA LEU A 28 -14.46 38.51 22.93
C LEU A 28 -15.07 37.11 23.09
N LEU A 29 -16.40 36.99 23.06
CA LEU A 29 -17.10 35.69 23.02
C LEU A 29 -16.93 34.98 21.65
N ALA A 30 -16.93 35.72 20.55
CA ALA A 30 -16.69 35.16 19.21
C ALA A 30 -15.23 34.71 19.01
N ALA A 31 -14.25 35.39 19.61
CA ALA A 31 -12.85 34.97 19.57
C ALA A 31 -12.56 33.72 20.42
N SER A 32 -13.36 33.45 21.46
CA SER A 32 -13.26 32.21 22.26
C SER A 32 -13.98 31.01 21.65
N ALA A 33 -14.85 31.20 20.64
CA ALA A 33 -15.53 30.10 19.97
C ALA A 33 -14.55 29.22 19.17
N GLY A 34 -13.42 29.75 18.70
CA GLY A 34 -12.36 28.96 18.04
C GLY A 34 -11.60 28.03 18.99
N ALA A 35 -11.56 28.35 20.28
CA ALA A 35 -10.90 27.51 21.29
C ALA A 35 -11.74 26.28 21.68
N PHE A 36 -13.07 26.36 21.56
CA PHE A 36 -13.97 25.26 21.92
C PHE A 36 -14.07 24.18 20.83
N VAL A 37 -13.80 24.52 19.57
CA VAL A 37 -13.74 23.53 18.47
C VAL A 37 -12.43 22.72 18.51
N SER A 38 -11.40 23.21 19.20
CA SER A 38 -10.09 22.55 19.29
C SER A 38 -10.05 21.35 20.24
N ASN A 39 -11.11 21.13 21.03
CA ASN A 39 -11.16 20.10 22.07
C ASN A 39 -12.39 19.19 21.97
N LEU A 40 -13.07 19.18 20.82
CA LEU A 40 -14.00 18.12 20.53
C LEU A 40 -13.19 16.83 20.36
N PRO A 41 -13.38 15.79 21.19
CA PRO A 41 -12.85 14.47 20.86
C PRO A 41 -13.36 14.14 19.46
N PRO A 42 -12.49 13.68 18.55
CA PRO A 42 -12.92 13.39 17.20
C PRO A 42 -14.10 12.42 17.30
N LEU A 43 -15.26 12.79 16.75
CA LEU A 43 -16.51 12.02 16.82
C LEU A 43 -16.37 10.62 16.19
N PHE A 44 -15.23 10.37 15.55
CA PHE A 44 -14.72 9.08 15.16
C PHE A 44 -13.33 8.93 15.76
N SER A 45 -13.07 7.86 16.52
CA SER A 45 -11.70 7.54 16.93
C SER A 45 -10.82 7.48 15.67
N ALA A 46 -9.79 8.33 15.60
CA ALA A 46 -8.79 8.25 14.53
C ALA A 46 -8.03 6.91 14.55
N ALA A 47 -8.09 6.21 15.68
CA ALA A 47 -7.42 4.93 15.86
C ALA A 47 -8.06 3.85 14.97
N LEU A 48 -7.28 3.38 14.01
CA LEU A 48 -7.60 2.21 13.21
C LEU A 48 -7.53 0.97 14.09
N THR A 49 -8.57 0.13 14.03
CA THR A 49 -8.60 -1.15 14.75
C THR A 49 -8.22 -2.29 13.82
N PRO A 50 -7.37 -3.24 14.26
CA PRO A 50 -6.98 -4.37 13.42
C PRO A 50 -8.14 -5.35 13.26
N ASP A 51 -8.32 -5.89 12.05
CA ASP A 51 -9.22 -7.01 11.78
C ASP A 51 -8.54 -8.33 12.17
N PRO A 52 -9.03 -9.06 13.19
CA PRO A 52 -8.41 -10.30 13.66
C PRO A 52 -8.50 -11.45 12.66
N ALA A 53 -9.39 -11.38 11.66
CA ALA A 53 -9.53 -12.41 10.64
C ALA A 53 -8.56 -12.22 9.45
N ALA A 54 -7.87 -11.08 9.36
CA ALA A 54 -6.98 -10.79 8.24
C ALA A 54 -5.63 -11.51 8.39
N LYS A 55 -5.15 -12.15 7.32
CA LYS A 55 -3.84 -12.85 7.30
C LYS A 55 -2.65 -11.91 7.48
N LEU A 56 -2.76 -10.69 6.96
CA LEU A 56 -1.83 -9.59 7.18
C LEU A 56 -2.57 -8.48 7.91
N PRO A 57 -1.91 -7.68 8.78
CA PRO A 57 -2.58 -6.60 9.50
C PRO A 57 -3.36 -5.69 8.56
N ALA A 58 -4.67 -5.62 8.78
CA ALA A 58 -5.58 -4.82 7.98
C ALA A 58 -6.52 -4.06 8.93
N PRO A 59 -6.78 -2.77 8.70
CA PRO A 59 -7.83 -2.07 9.44
C PRO A 59 -9.21 -2.69 9.18
N THR A 60 -10.07 -2.72 10.20
CA THR A 60 -11.49 -3.10 10.04
C THR A 60 -12.27 -2.13 9.17
N ARG A 61 -11.88 -0.84 9.19
CA ARG A 61 -12.49 0.22 8.38
C ARG A 61 -11.76 0.32 7.04
N TYR A 62 -12.44 -0.07 5.96
CA TYR A 62 -11.91 0.01 4.59
C TYR A 62 -13.01 0.28 3.56
N LEU A 63 -12.63 0.85 2.42
CA LEU A 63 -13.48 1.01 1.23
C LEU A 63 -13.35 -0.19 0.29
N TYR A 64 -12.15 -0.75 0.23
CA TYR A 64 -11.82 -1.93 -0.57
C TYR A 64 -10.76 -2.74 0.17
N ARG A 65 -10.81 -4.07 0.03
CA ARG A 65 -9.77 -4.98 0.51
C ARG A 65 -9.65 -6.18 -0.41
N GLY A 66 -8.42 -6.43 -0.86
CA GLY A 66 -8.01 -7.63 -1.58
C GLY A 66 -6.84 -8.30 -0.86
N THR A 67 -6.88 -9.63 -0.74
CA THR A 67 -5.73 -10.42 -0.31
C THR A 67 -5.37 -11.39 -1.43
N HIS A 68 -4.10 -11.36 -1.83
CA HIS A 68 -3.59 -12.18 -2.92
C HIS A 68 -2.45 -13.04 -2.38
N THR A 69 -2.50 -14.33 -2.68
CA THR A 69 -1.45 -15.27 -2.29
C THR A 69 -0.95 -15.96 -3.54
N THR A 70 0.36 -15.95 -3.75
CA THR A 70 0.98 -16.75 -4.81
C THR A 70 1.37 -18.10 -4.23
N VAL A 71 0.76 -19.16 -4.75
CA VAL A 71 1.04 -20.55 -4.38
C VAL A 71 1.65 -21.27 -5.58
N MET A 72 2.47 -22.27 -5.32
CA MET A 72 3.06 -23.11 -6.35
C MET A 72 2.76 -24.58 -6.07
N PRO A 73 2.40 -25.39 -7.08
CA PRO A 73 2.22 -26.82 -6.89
C PRO A 73 3.43 -27.47 -6.21
N GLY A 74 3.19 -28.32 -5.21
CA GLY A 74 4.24 -28.97 -4.43
C GLY A 74 4.84 -28.13 -3.29
N ILE A 75 4.41 -26.87 -3.11
CA ILE A 75 4.83 -26.00 -2.01
C ILE A 75 3.62 -25.70 -1.12
N GLU A 76 3.66 -26.17 0.13
CA GLU A 76 2.53 -26.04 1.06
C GLU A 76 2.24 -24.60 1.47
N SER A 77 3.29 -23.80 1.69
CA SER A 77 3.17 -22.40 2.10
C SER A 77 3.19 -21.46 0.88
N PRO A 78 2.45 -20.34 0.90
CA PRO A 78 2.50 -19.37 -0.18
C PRO A 78 3.91 -18.75 -0.28
N LEU A 79 4.36 -18.53 -1.52
CA LEU A 79 5.61 -17.85 -1.84
C LEU A 79 5.56 -16.37 -1.45
N ARG A 80 4.37 -15.78 -1.57
CA ARG A 80 4.11 -14.37 -1.36
C ARG A 80 2.66 -14.16 -0.93
N THR A 81 2.44 -13.27 0.03
CA THR A 81 1.13 -12.76 0.40
C THR A 81 1.11 -11.24 0.25
N ARG A 82 0.08 -10.71 -0.40
CA ARG A 82 -0.12 -9.27 -0.60
C ARG A 82 -1.51 -8.88 -0.10
N LEU A 83 -1.54 -7.84 0.72
CA LEU A 83 -2.74 -7.11 1.10
C LEU A 83 -2.79 -5.81 0.29
N GLU A 84 -3.94 -5.56 -0.32
CA GLU A 84 -4.28 -4.25 -0.89
C GLU A 84 -5.55 -3.75 -0.22
N THR A 85 -5.50 -2.54 0.30
CA THR A 85 -6.66 -1.95 0.96
C THR A 85 -6.65 -0.44 0.82
N THR A 86 -7.83 0.16 0.86
CA THR A 86 -7.98 1.61 0.86
C THR A 86 -8.80 2.00 2.07
N VAL A 87 -8.27 2.89 2.90
CA VAL A 87 -8.91 3.28 4.15
C VAL A 87 -9.14 4.80 4.19
N PRO A 88 -10.31 5.26 4.64
CA PRO A 88 -10.63 6.69 4.76
C PRO A 88 -9.99 7.28 6.03
N ALA A 89 -8.66 7.32 6.07
CA ALA A 89 -7.85 7.80 7.19
C ALA A 89 -6.57 8.50 6.69
N GLU A 90 -6.01 9.37 7.52
CA GLU A 90 -4.77 10.10 7.24
C GLU A 90 -3.56 9.18 7.11
N LEU A 91 -2.60 9.57 6.27
CA LEU A 91 -1.39 8.80 6.00
C LEU A 91 -0.60 8.49 7.29
N GLY A 92 -0.51 9.47 8.19
CA GLY A 92 0.18 9.33 9.48
C GLY A 92 -0.49 8.31 10.40
N ASP A 93 -1.82 8.31 10.48
CA ASP A 93 -2.58 7.37 11.30
C ASP A 93 -2.42 5.93 10.79
N VAL A 94 -2.47 5.77 9.47
CA VAL A 94 -2.25 4.48 8.80
C VAL A 94 -0.82 3.98 9.03
N LEU A 95 0.18 4.86 8.91
CA LEU A 95 1.57 4.50 9.18
C LEU A 95 1.78 4.07 10.64
N ALA A 96 1.22 4.81 11.59
CA ALA A 96 1.32 4.49 13.02
C ALA A 96 0.65 3.15 13.34
N PHE A 97 -0.52 2.87 12.74
CA PHE A 97 -1.19 1.58 12.81
C PHE A 97 -0.26 0.45 12.34
N TYR A 98 0.31 0.56 11.13
CA TYR A 98 1.14 -0.51 10.58
C TYR A 98 2.43 -0.74 11.37
N ARG A 99 3.12 0.31 11.82
CA ARG A 99 4.30 0.13 12.69
C ARG A 99 3.97 -0.60 13.98
N THR A 100 2.81 -0.30 14.58
CA THR A 100 2.34 -0.94 15.80
C THR A 100 1.99 -2.41 15.56
N GLU A 101 1.14 -2.70 14.58
CA GLU A 101 0.66 -4.07 14.33
C GLU A 101 1.76 -4.98 13.77
N LEU A 102 2.62 -4.48 12.88
CA LEU A 102 3.75 -5.26 12.37
C LEU A 102 4.81 -5.50 13.45
N GLY A 103 5.04 -4.53 14.33
CA GLY A 103 5.92 -4.69 15.50
C GLY A 103 5.46 -5.81 16.44
N LYS A 104 4.15 -5.94 16.68
CA LYS A 104 3.56 -7.06 17.46
C LYS A 104 3.81 -8.43 16.82
N LEU A 105 3.94 -8.48 15.49
CA LEU A 105 4.29 -9.70 14.74
C LEU A 105 5.79 -9.96 14.69
N GLY A 106 6.61 -9.18 15.39
CA GLY A 106 8.07 -9.30 15.40
C GLY A 106 8.74 -8.79 14.13
N TRP A 107 8.05 -7.99 13.31
CA TRP A 107 8.66 -7.42 12.12
C TRP A 107 9.56 -6.25 12.50
N GLN A 108 10.71 -6.17 11.82
CA GLN A 108 11.70 -5.13 12.06
C GLN A 108 11.79 -4.20 10.85
N GLU A 109 11.46 -2.93 11.03
CA GLU A 109 11.64 -1.89 10.01
C GLU A 109 13.13 -1.77 9.67
N LYS A 110 13.46 -1.75 8.38
CA LYS A 110 14.81 -1.55 7.88
C LYS A 110 14.99 -0.07 7.55
N PRO A 111 16.10 0.56 7.99
CA PRO A 111 16.36 1.97 7.69
C PRO A 111 16.69 2.18 6.21
N ASP A 112 17.25 1.18 5.55
CA ASP A 112 17.70 1.25 4.17
C ASP A 112 16.50 1.36 3.21
N GLY A 113 16.53 2.39 2.36
CA GLY A 113 15.51 2.60 1.33
C GLY A 113 14.15 3.09 1.84
N ALA A 114 14.04 3.48 3.12
CA ALA A 114 12.83 4.10 3.66
C ALA A 114 12.58 5.47 3.00
N VAL A 115 11.36 5.66 2.48
CA VAL A 115 10.89 6.92 1.91
C VAL A 115 9.67 7.35 2.70
N ILE A 116 9.73 8.53 3.32
CA ILE A 116 8.60 9.12 4.05
C ILE A 116 8.41 10.54 3.51
N ALA A 117 7.36 10.72 2.72
CA ALA A 117 6.96 12.00 2.13
C ALA A 117 5.51 12.32 2.50
N ALA A 118 5.10 13.59 2.34
CA ALA A 118 3.80 14.07 2.77
C ALA A 118 2.60 13.29 2.20
N GLY A 119 2.74 12.71 1.00
CA GLY A 119 1.68 11.94 0.34
C GLY A 119 2.03 10.47 0.07
N HIS A 120 3.22 10.00 0.45
CA HIS A 120 3.68 8.66 0.11
C HIS A 120 4.68 8.15 1.15
N VAL A 121 4.55 6.88 1.52
CA VAL A 121 5.48 6.17 2.39
C VAL A 121 5.84 4.84 1.75
N ARG A 122 7.13 4.50 1.73
CA ARG A 122 7.63 3.17 1.39
C ARG A 122 8.60 2.73 2.48
N LEU A 123 8.32 1.61 3.12
CA LEU A 123 9.14 1.02 4.16
C LEU A 123 9.45 -0.44 3.84
N ALA A 124 10.69 -0.85 4.11
CA ALA A 124 11.10 -2.24 4.08
C ALA A 124 11.08 -2.82 5.49
N PHE A 125 10.74 -4.10 5.61
CA PHE A 125 10.72 -4.84 6.86
C PHE A 125 11.42 -6.20 6.69
N ALA A 126 12.08 -6.66 7.75
CA ALA A 126 12.34 -8.08 7.94
C ALA A 126 11.19 -8.68 8.74
N SER A 127 10.44 -9.60 8.13
CA SER A 127 9.43 -10.39 8.80
C SER A 127 9.97 -11.78 9.18
N PRO A 128 9.29 -12.53 10.06
CA PRO A 128 9.67 -13.91 10.37
C PRO A 128 9.77 -14.85 9.15
N LEU A 129 9.04 -14.57 8.06
CA LEU A 129 9.07 -15.40 6.84
C LEU A 129 10.08 -14.93 5.79
N GLY A 130 10.62 -13.72 5.93
CA GLY A 130 11.47 -13.11 4.92
C GLY A 130 11.23 -11.60 4.72
N PRO A 131 11.75 -11.03 3.64
CA PRO A 131 11.58 -9.63 3.30
C PRO A 131 10.10 -9.26 3.14
N ALA A 132 9.76 -8.05 3.56
CA ALA A 132 8.44 -7.49 3.40
C ALA A 132 8.53 -5.99 3.09
N ALA A 133 7.49 -5.46 2.47
CA ALA A 133 7.41 -4.05 2.09
C ALA A 133 6.02 -3.49 2.37
N LEU A 134 5.97 -2.27 2.88
CA LEU A 134 4.76 -1.48 3.07
C LEU A 134 4.85 -0.24 2.19
N GLU A 135 3.86 -0.06 1.32
CA GLU A 135 3.66 1.16 0.56
C GLU A 135 2.32 1.78 0.94
N LEU A 136 2.35 3.06 1.25
CA LEU A 136 1.19 3.87 1.56
C LEU A 136 1.15 5.05 0.60
N ALA A 137 0.00 5.33 0.01
CA ALA A 137 -0.16 6.52 -0.81
C ALA A 137 -1.46 7.25 -0.42
N ARG A 138 -1.34 8.55 -0.18
CA ARG A 138 -2.49 9.41 0.08
C ARG A 138 -3.19 9.73 -1.25
N LYS A 139 -4.50 9.52 -1.28
CA LYS A 139 -5.36 9.92 -2.39
C LYS A 139 -6.63 10.55 -1.84
N ASP A 140 -6.81 11.85 -2.12
CA ASP A 140 -7.93 12.64 -1.61
C ASP A 140 -8.04 12.57 -0.08
N SER A 141 -9.15 12.03 0.44
CA SER A 141 -9.42 11.82 1.88
C SER A 141 -9.06 10.42 2.38
N SER A 142 -8.42 9.59 1.55
CA SER A 142 -8.13 8.19 1.84
C SER A 142 -6.66 7.85 1.62
N THR A 143 -6.22 6.75 2.22
CA THR A 143 -4.87 6.21 2.04
C THR A 143 -4.97 4.82 1.46
N SER A 144 -4.33 4.58 0.32
CA SER A 144 -4.13 3.24 -0.22
C SER A 144 -2.94 2.58 0.44
N ILE A 145 -3.06 1.28 0.68
CA ILE A 145 -2.10 0.45 1.38
C ILE A 145 -1.79 -0.75 0.48
N HIS A 146 -0.50 -0.98 0.25
CA HIS A 146 0.02 -2.19 -0.34
C HIS A 146 1.04 -2.78 0.62
N LEU A 147 0.68 -3.89 1.28
CA LEU A 147 1.56 -4.63 2.18
C LEU A 147 1.89 -5.98 1.56
N VAL A 148 3.17 -6.25 1.36
CA VAL A 148 3.68 -7.49 0.77
C VAL A 148 4.58 -8.19 1.77
N GLN A 149 4.36 -9.48 1.98
CA GLN A 149 5.26 -10.37 2.70
C GLN A 149 5.73 -11.47 1.77
N LYS A 150 7.05 -11.62 1.65
CA LYS A 150 7.68 -12.72 0.90
C LYS A 150 8.07 -13.85 1.85
N ASN A 151 7.96 -15.09 1.38
CA ASN A 151 8.35 -16.28 2.13
C ASN A 151 9.62 -16.88 1.53
N ALA A 152 10.75 -16.58 2.15
CA ALA A 152 12.06 -16.94 1.63
C ALA A 152 12.27 -18.46 1.63
N GLU A 153 11.82 -19.15 2.67
CA GLU A 153 11.93 -20.61 2.74
C GLU A 153 11.11 -21.29 1.63
N ALA A 154 9.88 -20.84 1.42
CA ALA A 154 9.02 -21.37 0.36
C ALA A 154 9.63 -21.13 -1.03
N ALA A 155 10.17 -19.94 -1.29
CA ALA A 155 10.85 -19.61 -2.54
C ALA A 155 12.12 -20.45 -2.77
N SER A 156 12.89 -20.74 -1.72
CA SER A 156 14.05 -21.63 -1.79
C SER A 156 13.64 -23.08 -2.10
N ARG A 157 12.62 -23.61 -1.42
CA ARG A 157 12.09 -24.97 -1.71
C ARG A 157 11.52 -25.08 -3.12
N ALA A 158 10.96 -23.99 -3.63
CA ALA A 158 10.47 -23.85 -4.99
C ALA A 158 11.57 -23.68 -6.05
N ASN A 159 12.83 -23.53 -5.64
CA ASN A 159 13.97 -23.20 -6.51
C ASN A 159 13.81 -21.88 -7.28
N ILE A 160 13.00 -20.96 -6.76
CA ILE A 160 12.75 -19.63 -7.35
C ILE A 160 13.38 -18.48 -6.56
N MET A 161 14.14 -18.76 -5.49
CA MET A 161 14.86 -17.74 -4.75
C MET A 161 15.85 -17.01 -5.68
N PRO A 162 15.79 -15.68 -5.82
CA PRO A 162 16.75 -14.93 -6.62
C PRO A 162 18.13 -14.89 -5.97
N GLU A 163 19.18 -14.86 -6.80
CA GLU A 163 20.53 -14.61 -6.33
C GLU A 163 20.66 -13.17 -5.75
N PRO A 164 21.55 -12.94 -4.77
CA PRO A 164 21.75 -11.61 -4.19
C PRO A 164 22.01 -10.53 -5.25
N GLY A 165 21.21 -9.46 -5.23
CA GLY A 165 21.32 -8.34 -6.17
C GLY A 165 20.71 -8.60 -7.55
N GLN A 166 20.18 -9.80 -7.80
CA GLN A 166 19.51 -10.17 -9.04
C GLN A 166 18.03 -10.47 -8.80
N ALA A 167 17.31 -10.64 -9.89
CA ALA A 167 15.97 -11.21 -9.92
C ALA A 167 15.99 -12.54 -10.66
N LYS A 168 14.95 -13.34 -10.45
CA LYS A 168 14.76 -14.60 -11.16
C LYS A 168 13.55 -14.54 -12.08
N LEU A 169 13.73 -14.96 -13.34
CA LEU A 169 12.66 -15.09 -14.31
C LEU A 169 12.44 -16.57 -14.62
N VAL A 170 11.24 -17.07 -14.32
CA VAL A 170 10.78 -18.42 -14.65
C VAL A 170 10.02 -18.36 -15.97
N PHE A 171 10.41 -19.18 -16.94
CA PHE A 171 9.70 -19.33 -18.21
C PHE A 171 9.03 -20.70 -18.30
N SER A 172 7.70 -20.67 -18.31
CA SER A 172 6.82 -21.84 -18.39
C SER A 172 6.14 -21.90 -19.76
N ASN A 173 6.11 -23.10 -20.35
CA ASN A 173 5.34 -23.37 -21.57
C ASN A 173 4.39 -24.54 -21.29
N ILE A 174 3.11 -24.24 -21.15
CA ILE A 174 2.04 -25.23 -20.96
C ILE A 174 1.20 -25.42 -22.22
N SER A 175 1.65 -24.88 -23.36
CA SER A 175 1.02 -25.11 -24.65
C SER A 175 1.39 -26.48 -25.23
N GLY A 176 0.64 -26.91 -26.24
CA GLY A 176 0.96 -28.10 -27.04
C GLY A 176 2.06 -27.90 -28.09
N LYS A 177 2.71 -26.72 -28.14
CA LYS A 177 3.74 -26.39 -29.14
C LYS A 177 5.01 -25.88 -28.48
N ASP A 178 6.11 -25.91 -29.21
CA ASP A 178 7.35 -25.26 -28.77
C ASP A 178 7.13 -23.75 -28.65
N ALA A 179 7.75 -23.15 -27.64
CA ALA A 179 7.70 -21.71 -27.40
C ALA A 179 9.11 -21.13 -27.27
N VAL A 180 9.25 -19.87 -27.61
CA VAL A 180 10.52 -19.14 -27.54
C VAL A 180 10.31 -17.86 -26.75
N LEU A 181 11.15 -17.65 -25.74
CA LEU A 181 11.30 -16.40 -25.03
C LEU A 181 12.56 -15.71 -25.53
N THR A 182 12.45 -14.44 -25.94
CA THR A 182 13.60 -13.57 -26.13
C THR A 182 13.54 -12.43 -25.13
N ILE A 183 14.57 -12.27 -24.30
CA ILE A 183 14.70 -11.19 -23.31
C ILE A 183 16.17 -10.88 -23.11
N ASP A 184 16.54 -9.60 -23.04
CA ASP A 184 17.94 -9.18 -22.86
C ASP A 184 18.90 -9.76 -23.92
N ALA A 185 18.45 -9.81 -25.18
CA ALA A 185 19.13 -10.49 -26.29
C ALA A 185 19.42 -12.00 -26.08
N LYS A 186 18.92 -12.60 -25.01
CA LYS A 186 18.97 -14.05 -24.76
C LYS A 186 17.72 -14.69 -25.33
N THR A 187 17.91 -15.77 -26.10
CA THR A 187 16.81 -16.56 -26.65
C THR A 187 16.76 -17.93 -25.98
N VAL A 188 15.60 -18.27 -25.43
CA VAL A 188 15.35 -19.49 -24.66
C VAL A 188 14.21 -20.24 -25.33
N LYS A 189 14.53 -21.41 -25.88
CA LYS A 189 13.56 -22.29 -26.52
C LYS A 189 13.06 -23.34 -25.53
N ARG A 190 11.76 -23.65 -25.61
CA ARG A 190 11.08 -24.52 -24.67
C ARG A 190 10.10 -25.43 -25.41
N ALA A 191 10.42 -26.72 -25.43
CA ALA A 191 9.53 -27.71 -26.02
C ALA A 191 8.23 -27.86 -25.22
N ALA A 192 7.16 -28.25 -25.89
CA ALA A 192 5.88 -28.53 -25.24
C ALA A 192 6.03 -29.56 -24.09
N GLY A 193 5.34 -29.33 -22.97
CA GLY A 193 5.29 -30.29 -21.84
C GLY A 193 6.58 -30.45 -21.02
N THR A 194 7.56 -29.56 -21.19
CA THR A 194 8.84 -29.62 -20.44
C THR A 194 8.80 -28.77 -19.15
N HIS A 195 9.61 -29.11 -18.15
CA HIS A 195 9.72 -28.39 -16.85
C HIS A 195 10.31 -27.00 -16.98
N ALA A 196 9.68 -25.95 -16.42
CA ALA A 196 10.08 -24.55 -16.54
C ALA A 196 11.59 -24.30 -16.36
N VAL A 197 12.11 -23.27 -17.02
CA VAL A 197 13.52 -22.82 -16.84
C VAL A 197 13.57 -21.52 -16.08
N SER A 198 14.65 -21.33 -15.33
CA SER A 198 14.95 -20.06 -14.66
C SER A 198 16.09 -19.33 -15.36
N LEU A 199 16.02 -18.02 -15.36
CA LEU A 199 17.04 -17.10 -15.84
C LEU A 199 17.29 -16.07 -14.74
N ASP A 200 18.54 -15.85 -14.38
CA ASP A 200 18.88 -14.74 -13.50
C ASP A 200 19.10 -13.46 -14.34
N LEU A 201 18.50 -12.37 -13.87
CA LEU A 201 18.51 -11.08 -14.54
C LEU A 201 18.94 -10.01 -13.54
N ALA A 202 19.76 -9.06 -14.02
CA ALA A 202 20.02 -7.85 -13.28
C ALA A 202 18.73 -7.02 -13.13
N PRO A 203 18.62 -6.16 -12.11
CA PRO A 203 17.50 -5.22 -12.01
C PRO A 203 17.48 -4.27 -13.21
N GLY A 204 16.30 -4.04 -13.77
CA GLY A 204 16.15 -3.20 -14.96
C GLY A 204 14.80 -3.34 -15.64
N ARG A 205 14.59 -2.52 -16.67
CA ARG A 205 13.40 -2.58 -17.51
C ARG A 205 13.72 -3.35 -18.78
N TYR A 206 13.07 -4.48 -18.98
CA TYR A 206 13.31 -5.38 -20.10
C TYR A 206 12.12 -5.39 -21.07
N SER A 207 12.41 -5.27 -22.36
CA SER A 207 11.49 -5.73 -23.40
C SER A 207 11.67 -7.23 -23.56
N TYR A 208 10.58 -7.96 -23.65
CA TYR A 208 10.60 -9.40 -23.91
C TYR A 208 9.59 -9.77 -24.99
N GLU A 209 9.93 -10.80 -25.74
CA GLU A 209 9.09 -11.37 -26.78
C GLU A 209 8.81 -12.84 -26.47
N LEU A 210 7.54 -13.23 -26.53
CA LEU A 210 7.09 -14.62 -26.50
C LEU A 210 6.53 -15.00 -27.86
N SER A 211 7.04 -16.08 -28.45
CA SER A 211 6.57 -16.60 -29.73
C SER A 211 6.28 -18.10 -29.67
N VAL A 212 5.26 -18.50 -30.44
CA VAL A 212 4.81 -19.87 -30.63
C VAL A 212 4.55 -20.05 -32.14
N PRO A 213 4.84 -21.21 -32.76
CA PRO A 213 4.55 -21.43 -34.16
C PRO A 213 3.08 -21.15 -34.53
N ASP A 214 2.89 -20.52 -35.68
CA ASP A 214 1.58 -20.13 -36.23
C ASP A 214 0.82 -19.08 -35.40
N ARG A 215 1.53 -18.36 -34.51
CA ARG A 215 1.01 -17.23 -33.74
C ARG A 215 1.89 -16.00 -33.97
N SER A 216 1.27 -14.82 -33.90
CA SER A 216 2.02 -13.57 -33.82
C SER A 216 2.78 -13.51 -32.50
N ALA A 217 4.05 -13.12 -32.56
CA ALA A 217 4.86 -12.92 -31.36
C ALA A 217 4.25 -11.80 -30.49
N THR A 218 4.25 -12.01 -29.18
CA THR A 218 3.79 -11.02 -28.20
C THR A 218 5.00 -10.32 -27.60
N THR A 219 5.11 -9.01 -27.84
CA THR A 219 6.14 -8.16 -27.22
C THR A 219 5.55 -7.35 -26.08
N LYS A 220 6.17 -7.40 -24.90
CA LYS A 220 5.76 -6.66 -23.70
C LYS A 220 6.99 -6.16 -22.95
N THR A 221 6.78 -5.29 -21.97
CA THR A 221 7.85 -4.84 -21.06
C THR A 221 7.60 -5.34 -19.64
N LEU A 222 8.66 -5.72 -18.95
CA LEU A 222 8.64 -6.11 -17.55
C LEU A 222 9.71 -5.31 -16.80
N GLU A 223 9.34 -4.75 -15.65
CA GLU A 223 10.28 -4.15 -14.71
C GLU A 223 10.72 -5.22 -13.72
N ILE A 224 12.03 -5.39 -13.61
CA ILE A 224 12.68 -6.40 -12.79
C ILE A 224 13.43 -5.68 -11.67
N VAL A 225 13.17 -6.09 -10.42
CA VAL A 225 13.80 -5.51 -9.22
C VAL A 225 14.61 -6.60 -8.51
N ALA A 226 15.73 -6.24 -7.90
CA ALA A 226 16.55 -7.19 -7.14
C ALA A 226 15.71 -7.86 -6.03
N GLY A 227 15.87 -9.17 -5.88
CA GLY A 227 15.14 -9.96 -4.90
C GLY A 227 13.70 -10.30 -5.30
N ASP A 228 13.28 -10.02 -6.54
CA ASP A 228 12.02 -10.49 -7.10
C ASP A 228 12.16 -11.77 -7.92
N ALA A 229 11.11 -12.59 -7.92
CA ALA A 229 10.93 -13.66 -8.91
C ALA A 229 9.64 -13.47 -9.70
N TRP A 230 9.71 -13.65 -11.02
CA TRP A 230 8.60 -13.50 -11.96
C TRP A 230 8.43 -14.75 -12.81
N GLU A 231 7.19 -15.04 -13.20
CA GLU A 231 6.86 -16.09 -14.17
C GLU A 231 6.28 -15.47 -15.45
N LEU A 232 6.80 -15.94 -16.59
CA LEU A 232 6.21 -15.76 -17.90
C LEU A 232 5.67 -17.10 -18.38
N THR A 233 4.39 -17.13 -18.73
CA THR A 233 3.72 -18.36 -19.13
C THR A 233 3.10 -18.23 -20.51
N VAL A 234 3.42 -19.19 -21.38
CA VAL A 234 2.64 -19.47 -22.58
C VAL A 234 1.56 -20.48 -22.20
N GLY A 235 0.30 -20.03 -22.25
CA GLY A 235 -0.87 -20.81 -21.87
C GLY A 235 -1.20 -21.95 -22.84
N PRO A 236 -2.21 -22.78 -22.51
CA PRO A 236 -2.58 -23.95 -23.32
C PRO A 236 -2.91 -23.61 -24.78
N ASP A 237 -3.55 -22.45 -25.00
CA ASP A 237 -3.93 -21.95 -26.32
C ASP A 237 -2.76 -21.33 -27.12
N GLY A 238 -1.56 -21.30 -26.54
CA GLY A 238 -0.36 -20.67 -27.10
C GLY A 238 -0.27 -19.16 -26.85
N ASP A 239 -1.21 -18.59 -26.09
CA ASP A 239 -1.22 -17.17 -25.77
C ASP A 239 -0.32 -16.85 -24.57
N ALA A 240 0.33 -15.69 -24.62
CA ALA A 240 1.15 -15.18 -23.52
C ALA A 240 0.27 -14.62 -22.39
N TRP A 241 0.25 -15.31 -21.25
CA TRP A 241 -0.45 -14.85 -20.05
C TRP A 241 0.22 -13.60 -19.44
N PRO A 242 -0.49 -12.81 -18.61
CA PRO A 242 0.12 -11.72 -17.86
C PRO A 242 1.26 -12.25 -16.97
N PRO A 243 2.38 -11.50 -16.85
CA PRO A 243 3.45 -11.86 -15.93
C PRO A 243 2.93 -12.02 -14.50
N LEU A 244 3.34 -13.10 -13.84
CA LEU A 244 2.99 -13.37 -12.45
C LEU A 244 4.19 -13.11 -11.56
N GLN A 245 4.05 -12.23 -10.57
CA GLN A 245 5.07 -12.06 -9.55
C GLN A 245 4.97 -13.21 -8.53
N LEU A 246 5.99 -14.06 -8.53
CA LEU A 246 6.09 -15.23 -7.67
C LEU A 246 6.58 -14.87 -6.27
N TYR A 247 7.63 -14.06 -6.20
CA TYR A 247 8.34 -13.70 -4.97
C TYR A 247 8.58 -12.19 -4.93
#